data_AF-A0A538NGT2-F1
#
_entry.id   AF-A0A538NGT2-F1
#
_cell.length_a   1.000
_cell.length_b   1.000
_cell.length_c   1.000
_cell.angle_alpha   90.00
_cell.angle_beta   90.00
_cell.angle_gamma   90.00
#
_symmetry.space_group_name_H-M   'P 1'
#
loop_
_entity.id
_entity.type
_entity.pdbx_description
1 polymer ?
#
loop_
_entity_poly.entity_id
_entity_poly.type
_entity_poly.pdbx_seq_one_letter_code
_entity_poly.pdbx_strand_id
1 'polypeptide(L)'
;MSEFFVRRPIVAIVIAILMTLIGGVCILALPIAQYPQIAPPEIQVQTHFTGADALTIEQSVAAPIEQQMSGVDNMNYMYSINANSGDIRLIVNFDVATDPNIDQVL
;
A
#
# COMPACT_ATOMS: atom_id res chain seq x y z
N MET A 1 29.61 8.66 35.04
CA MET A 1 29.59 8.32 33.60
C MET A 1 30.49 9.25 32.79
N SER A 2 30.42 10.57 32.93
CA SER A 2 31.29 11.53 32.22
C SER A 2 32.79 11.40 32.52
N GLU A 3 33.18 11.14 33.77
CA GLU A 3 34.58 10.97 34.19
C GLU A 3 35.36 9.90 33.40
N PHE A 4 34.69 8.82 32.96
CA PHE A 4 35.34 7.74 32.20
C PHE A 4 35.71 8.18 30.77
N PHE A 5 34.82 8.94 30.12
CA PHE A 5 35.06 9.47 28.77
C PHE A 5 36.10 10.59 28.76
N VAL A 6 36.19 11.39 29.82
CA VAL A 6 37.21 12.46 29.96
C VAL A 6 38.60 11.88 30.19
N ARG A 7 38.71 10.79 30.96
CA ARG A 7 40.00 10.19 31.34
C ARG A 7 40.58 9.24 30.29
N ARG A 8 39.76 8.78 29.34
CA ARG A 8 40.14 7.93 28.19
C ARG A 8 39.65 8.56 26.88
N PRO A 9 40.25 9.69 26.44
CA PRO A 9 39.77 10.47 25.29
C PRO A 9 39.75 9.67 23.98
N ILE A 10 40.65 8.70 23.82
CA ILE A 10 40.72 7.83 22.63
C ILE A 10 39.44 6.98 22.49
N VAL A 11 38.90 6.45 23.58
CA VAL A 11 37.69 5.60 23.53
C VAL A 11 36.46 6.43 23.17
N ALA A 12 36.37 7.66 23.70
CA ALA A 12 35.30 8.59 23.37
C ALA A 12 35.29 8.96 21.87
N ILE A 13 36.46 9.22 21.29
CA ILE A 13 36.60 9.54 19.86
C ILE A 13 36.22 8.34 18.98
N VAL A 14 36.64 7.13 19.35
CA VAL A 14 36.30 5.91 18.58
C VAL A 14 34.79 5.67 18.54
N ILE A 15 34.10 5.83 19.67
CA ILE A 15 32.64 5.67 19.73
C ILE A 15 31.94 6.75 18.91
N ALA A 16 32.41 8.00 18.97
CA ALA A 16 31.86 9.08 18.15
C ALA A 16 31.99 8.78 16.65
N ILE A 17 33.17 8.33 16.21
CA ILE A 17 33.42 7.95 14.80
C ILE A 17 32.54 6.78 14.38
N LEU A 18 32.39 5.75 15.21
CA LEU A 18 31.50 4.62 14.95
C LEU A 18 30.04 5.08 14.79
N MET A 19 29.59 5.97 15.66
CA MET A 19 28.22 6.47 15.64
C MET A 19 27.95 7.33 14.40
N THR A 20 28.92 8.16 13.98
CA THR A 20 28.83 8.93 12.72
C THR A 20 28.85 8.03 11.48
N LEU A 21 29.68 6.99 11.46
CA LEU A 21 29.72 6.03 10.36
C LEU A 21 28.41 5.26 10.21
N ILE A 22 27.88 4.73 11.32
CA ILE A 22 26.60 4.00 11.32
C ILE A 22 25.47 4.94 10.90
N GLY A 23 25.41 6.16 11.45
CA GLY A 23 24.43 7.16 11.06
C GLY A 23 24.51 7.52 9.57
N GLY A 24 25.72 7.67 9.03
CA GLY A 24 25.94 7.94 7.60
C GLY A 24 25.43 6.82 6.70
N VAL A 25 25.67 5.56 7.06
CA VAL A 25 25.16 4.40 6.30
C VAL A 25 23.63 4.32 6.38
N CYS A 26 23.03 4.58 7.55
CA CYS A 26 21.58 4.58 7.70
C CYS A 26 20.91 5.64 6.81
N ILE A 27 21.48 6.85 6.68
CA ILE A 27 20.95 7.89 5.81
C ILE A 27 20.90 7.43 4.34
N LEU A 28 21.89 6.67 3.89
CA LEU A 28 21.92 6.13 2.52
C LEU A 28 20.94 4.95 2.33
N ALA A 29 20.65 4.21 3.40
CA ALA A 29 19.75 3.06 3.37
C ALA A 29 18.27 3.43 3.56
N LEU A 30 17.98 4.63 4.07
CA LEU A 30 16.61 5.09 4.33
C LEU A 30 15.92 5.47 3.02
N PRO A 31 14.80 4.83 2.65
CA PRO A 31 14.01 5.24 1.50
C PRO A 31 13.43 6.64 1.75
N ILE A 32 13.66 7.54 0.80
CA ILE A 32 13.17 8.92 0.87
C ILE A 32 11.72 8.91 0.36
N ALA A 33 10.75 8.92 1.27
CA ALA A 33 9.34 9.14 0.95
C ALA A 33 9.00 10.64 1.05
N GLN A 34 8.33 11.21 0.04
CA GLN A 34 7.93 12.63 0.04
C GLN A 34 6.72 12.90 0.96
N TYR A 35 5.89 11.89 1.17
CA TYR A 35 4.76 11.90 2.09
C TYR A 35 4.70 10.54 2.78
N PRO A 36 4.28 10.47 4.05
CA PRO A 36 3.85 9.19 4.61
C PRO A 36 2.74 8.63 3.72
N GLN A 37 2.72 7.31 3.55
CA GLN A 37 1.69 6.60 2.80
C GLN A 37 0.33 6.72 3.51
N ILE A 38 -0.33 7.87 3.28
CA ILE A 38 -1.68 8.20 3.77
C ILE A 38 -2.75 7.92 2.71
N ALA A 39 -2.32 7.55 1.49
CA ALA A 39 -3.23 7.18 0.43
C ALA A 39 -3.73 5.74 0.69
N PRO A 40 -5.04 5.53 0.85
CA PRO A 40 -5.60 4.20 0.97
C PRO A 40 -5.28 3.37 -0.30
N PRO A 41 -4.87 2.10 -0.16
CA PRO A 41 -4.64 1.25 -1.31
C PRO A 41 -5.93 1.05 -2.11
N GLU A 42 -5.83 1.18 -3.42
CA GLU A 42 -6.94 0.98 -4.36
C GLU A 42 -6.60 -0.18 -5.29
N ILE A 43 -7.50 -1.17 -5.35
CA ILE A 43 -7.41 -2.30 -6.28
C ILE A 43 -8.44 -2.09 -7.37
N GLN A 44 -7.97 -2.19 -8.61
CA GLN A 44 -8.80 -2.06 -9.78
C GLN A 44 -8.94 -3.40 -10.48
N VAL A 45 -10.17 -3.90 -10.59
CA VAL A 45 -10.52 -5.09 -11.35
C VAL A 45 -11.16 -4.63 -12.67
N GLN A 46 -10.49 -4.94 -13.78
CA GLN A 46 -11.01 -4.65 -15.12
C GLN A 46 -11.51 -5.95 -15.75
N THR A 47 -12.76 -5.95 -16.20
CA THR A 47 -13.36 -7.06 -16.93
C THR A 47 -14.01 -6.55 -18.22
N HIS A 48 -14.08 -7.40 -19.23
CA HIS A 48 -14.61 -7.05 -20.55
C HIS A 48 -15.70 -8.05 -20.92
N PHE A 49 -16.91 -7.54 -21.20
CA PHE A 49 -18.06 -8.30 -21.67
C PHE A 49 -18.68 -7.61 -22.89
N THR A 50 -18.13 -7.90 -24.06
CA THR A 50 -18.48 -7.26 -25.33
C THR A 50 -19.91 -7.59 -25.76
N GLY A 51 -20.69 -6.57 -26.14
CA GLY A 51 -22.02 -6.75 -26.75
C GLY A 51 -23.18 -6.88 -25.76
N ALA A 52 -22.99 -6.57 -24.48
CA ALA A 52 -24.08 -6.45 -23.51
C ALA A 52 -24.33 -5.01 -23.09
N ASP A 53 -25.58 -4.72 -22.77
CA ASP A 53 -25.98 -3.44 -22.19
C ASP A 53 -25.42 -3.30 -20.77
N ALA A 54 -25.17 -2.05 -20.35
CA ALA A 54 -24.62 -1.74 -19.03
C ALA A 54 -25.40 -2.39 -17.87
N LEU A 55 -26.72 -2.52 -18.01
CA LEU A 55 -27.60 -3.16 -17.01
C LEU A 55 -27.39 -4.69 -16.93
N THR A 56 -27.22 -5.35 -18.07
CA THR A 56 -26.98 -6.80 -18.13
C THR A 56 -25.62 -7.16 -17.53
N ILE A 57 -24.64 -6.29 -17.79
CA ILE A 57 -23.29 -6.36 -17.26
C ILE A 57 -23.25 -6.25 -15.73
N GLU A 58 -23.98 -5.27 -15.18
CA GLU A 58 -24.08 -5.07 -13.74
C GLU A 58 -24.60 -6.33 -13.05
N GLN A 59 -25.69 -6.89 -13.56
CA GLN A 59 -26.33 -8.07 -12.94
C GLN A 59 -25.55 -9.37 -13.14
N SER A 60 -24.84 -9.52 -14.26
CA SER A 60 -24.19 -10.79 -14.62
C SER A 60 -22.72 -10.87 -14.22
N VAL A 61 -22.04 -9.73 -14.07
CA VAL A 61 -20.59 -9.68 -13.80
C VAL A 61 -20.28 -8.88 -12.54
N ALA A 62 -20.84 -7.67 -12.37
CA ALA A 62 -20.54 -6.88 -11.18
C ALA A 62 -21.14 -7.53 -9.92
N ALA A 63 -22.44 -7.84 -9.92
CA ALA A 63 -23.13 -8.44 -8.78
C ALA A 63 -22.46 -9.71 -8.19
N PRO A 64 -22.04 -10.72 -8.99
CA PRO A 64 -21.35 -11.88 -8.43
C PRO A 64 -19.95 -11.55 -7.89
N ILE A 65 -19.22 -10.62 -8.53
CA ILE A 65 -17.91 -10.18 -8.02
C ILE A 65 -18.09 -9.43 -6.71
N GLU A 66 -19.06 -8.52 -6.63
CA GLU A 66 -19.38 -7.78 -5.39
C GLU A 66 -19.78 -8.73 -4.26
N GLN A 67 -20.54 -9.78 -4.56
CA GLN A 67 -20.94 -10.79 -3.57
C GLN A 67 -19.75 -11.61 -3.06
N GLN A 68 -18.76 -11.90 -3.90
CA GLN A 68 -17.51 -12.57 -3.49
C GLN A 68 -16.59 -11.62 -2.70
N MET A 69 -16.62 -10.33 -3.01
CA MET A 69 -15.84 -9.29 -2.31
C MET A 69 -16.45 -8.87 -0.97
N SER A 70 -17.73 -9.15 -0.71
CA SER A 70 -18.51 -8.81 0.51
C SER A 70 -18.07 -9.57 1.79
N GLY A 71 -16.82 -9.99 1.87
CA GLY A 71 -16.24 -10.66 3.03
C GLY A 71 -14.74 -10.41 3.20
N VAL A 72 -14.17 -9.50 2.40
CA VAL A 72 -12.76 -9.14 2.50
C VAL A 72 -12.58 -8.16 3.66
N ASP A 73 -11.71 -8.51 4.60
CA ASP A 73 -11.37 -7.66 5.75
C ASP A 73 -10.74 -6.34 5.26
N ASN A 74 -11.09 -5.23 5.93
CA ASN A 74 -10.57 -3.88 5.67
C ASN A 74 -10.98 -3.21 4.35
N MET A 75 -12.06 -3.64 3.70
CA MET A 75 -12.66 -2.90 2.57
C MET A 75 -13.46 -1.68 3.07
N ASN A 76 -13.16 -0.49 2.54
CA ASN A 76 -13.87 0.77 2.84
C ASN A 76 -15.08 0.98 1.93
N TYR A 77 -14.84 1.03 0.61
CA TYR A 77 -15.90 1.21 -0.38
C TYR A 77 -15.53 0.53 -1.70
N MET A 78 -16.55 0.13 -2.43
CA MET A 78 -16.44 -0.49 -3.74
C MET A 78 -17.43 0.18 -4.69
N TYR A 79 -17.00 0.48 -5.91
CA TYR A 79 -17.87 1.00 -6.95
C TYR A 79 -17.50 0.44 -8.31
N SER A 80 -18.52 0.20 -9.15
CA SER A 80 -18.38 -0.29 -10.51
C SER A 80 -18.73 0.81 -11.52
N ILE A 81 -17.89 0.97 -12.53
CA ILE A 81 -18.14 1.82 -13.70
C ILE A 81 -18.38 0.86 -14.87
N ASN A 82 -19.62 0.84 -15.36
CA ASN A 82 -20.05 -0.05 -16.43
C ASN A 82 -20.27 0.80 -17.70
N ALA A 83 -19.47 0.55 -18.74
CA ALA A 83 -19.60 1.23 -20.01
C ALA A 83 -20.42 0.40 -21.00
N ASN A 84 -21.26 1.07 -21.81
CA ASN A 84 -22.06 0.41 -22.87
C ASN A 84 -21.21 -0.12 -24.05
N SER A 85 -19.88 0.06 -23.99
CA SER A 85 -18.90 -0.59 -24.87
C SER A 85 -18.63 -2.05 -24.47
N GLY A 86 -19.13 -2.49 -23.31
CA GLY A 86 -18.83 -3.79 -22.73
C GLY A 86 -17.68 -3.77 -21.72
N ASP A 87 -17.09 -2.61 -21.43
CA ASP A 87 -16.00 -2.47 -20.47
C ASP A 87 -16.53 -2.27 -19.05
N ILE A 88 -15.94 -2.97 -18.10
CA ILE A 88 -16.29 -2.92 -16.69
C ILE A 88 -15.04 -2.60 -15.89
N ARG A 89 -15.18 -1.64 -14.98
CA ARG A 89 -14.13 -1.26 -14.06
C ARG A 89 -14.69 -1.23 -12.66
N LEU A 90 -14.32 -2.23 -11.87
CA LEU A 90 -14.61 -2.28 -10.45
C LEU A 90 -13.41 -1.72 -9.69
N ILE A 91 -13.68 -0.78 -8.80
CA ILE A 91 -12.67 -0.13 -7.98
C ILE A 91 -13.02 -0.41 -6.53
N VAL A 92 -12.08 -1.00 -5.82
CA VAL A 92 -12.21 -1.40 -4.42
C VAL A 92 -11.15 -0.67 -3.62
N ASN A 93 -11.59 0.10 -2.63
CA ASN A 93 -10.73 0.85 -1.74
C ASN A 93 -10.58 0.10 -0.40
N PHE A 94 -9.35 -0.06 0.04
CA PHE A 94 -9.00 -0.73 1.30
C PHE A 94 -8.45 0.28 2.31
N ASP A 95 -8.56 -0.04 3.60
CA ASP A 95 -8.02 0.78 4.66
C ASP A 95 -6.48 0.85 4.60
N VAL A 96 -5.90 1.97 5.02
CA VAL A 96 -4.45 2.29 5.00
C VAL A 96 -3.60 1.34 5.86
N ALA A 97 -4.25 0.55 6.72
CA ALA A 97 -3.59 -0.45 7.59
C ALA A 97 -3.40 -1.81 6.91
N THR A 98 -3.86 -1.99 5.67
CA THR A 98 -3.87 -3.28 4.96
C THR A 98 -2.66 -3.44 4.03
N ASP A 99 -2.15 -4.67 3.89
CA ASP A 99 -1.02 -4.96 3.01
C ASP A 99 -1.53 -5.14 1.56
N PRO A 100 -1.17 -4.24 0.62
CA PRO A 100 -1.63 -4.32 -0.76
C PRO A 100 -1.18 -5.61 -1.49
N ASN A 101 -0.15 -6.31 -1.00
CA ASN A 101 0.29 -7.58 -1.60
C ASN A 101 -0.60 -8.77 -1.21
N ILE A 102 -1.27 -8.72 -0.06
CA ILE A 102 -2.25 -9.74 0.35
C ILE A 102 -3.57 -9.48 -0.39
N ASP A 103 -3.97 -8.22 -0.48
CA ASP A 103 -5.25 -7.84 -1.10
C ASP A 103 -5.25 -8.04 -2.64
N GLN A 104 -4.08 -7.99 -3.28
CA GLN A 104 -3.94 -8.26 -4.72
C GLN A 104 -4.03 -9.75 -5.09
N VAL A 105 -3.85 -10.66 -4.12
CA VAL A 105 -3.84 -12.10 -4.34
C VAL A 105 -5.14 -12.70 -3.82
N LEU A 106 -6.18 -12.65 -4.67
CA LEU A 106 -7.38 -13.47 -4.51
C LEU A 106 -7.09 -14.96 -4.79
#